data_AF-A0A0Q6X723-F1
#
_entry.id   AF-A0A0Q6X723-F1
#
_cell.length_a   1.000
_cell.length_b   1.000
_cell.length_c   1.000
_cell.angle_alpha   90.00
_cell.angle_beta   90.00
_cell.angle_gamma   90.00
#
_symmetry.space_group_name_H-M   'P 1'
#
loop_
_entity.id
_entity.type
_entity.pdbx_description
1 polymer ?
#
loop_
_entity_poly.entity_id
_entity_poly.type
_entity_poly.pdbx_seq_one_letter_code
_entity_poly.pdbx_strand_id
1 'polypeptide(L)'
;MTSPTRPDDAHPYLRAASAGIRHHARALAPSDADPPKPGDRLHLDVLHAHLTALLQLLDRLADHTRPPHPVAGRHLATAHARLWQATSEVHAAFHLLPGTPQADAETSACHPERLPEGPPVLTICQRHLAAGHVVRRKTTPTDLRPHTTACVR
;
A
#
# COMPACT_ATOMS: atom_id res chain seq x y z
N MET A 1 -15.64 -9.91 -35.42
CA MET A 1 -16.53 -9.65 -34.28
C MET A 1 -15.79 -10.02 -33.01
N THR A 2 -15.31 -9.03 -32.25
CA THR A 2 -14.73 -9.25 -30.93
C THR A 2 -15.87 -9.29 -29.92
N SER A 3 -16.09 -10.45 -29.30
CA SER A 3 -17.06 -10.58 -28.22
C SER A 3 -16.74 -9.59 -27.10
N PRO A 4 -17.74 -8.93 -26.48
CA PRO A 4 -17.49 -8.08 -25.33
C PRO A 4 -16.94 -8.94 -24.20
N THR A 5 -15.78 -8.54 -23.66
CA THR A 5 -15.20 -9.13 -22.45
C THR A 5 -16.26 -9.17 -21.36
N ARG A 6 -16.50 -10.34 -20.77
CA ARG A 6 -17.45 -10.47 -19.67
C ARG A 6 -17.04 -9.44 -18.60
N PRO A 7 -17.97 -8.70 -17.95
CA PRO A 7 -17.58 -7.80 -16.85
C PRO A 7 -16.82 -8.57 -15.76
N ASP A 8 -17.15 -9.86 -15.63
CA ASP A 8 -16.48 -10.85 -14.80
C ASP A 8 -15.10 -11.29 -15.32
N ASP A 9 -14.54 -10.64 -16.34
CA ASP A 9 -13.15 -10.76 -16.84
C ASP A 9 -12.40 -9.41 -16.87
N ALA A 10 -13.04 -8.33 -16.43
CA ALA A 10 -12.37 -7.04 -16.30
C ALA A 10 -11.30 -7.05 -15.20
N HIS A 11 -10.10 -6.57 -15.53
CA HIS A 11 -8.95 -6.40 -14.62
C HIS A 11 -8.32 -7.71 -14.08
N PRO A 12 -7.89 -8.64 -14.96
CA PRO A 12 -7.36 -9.95 -14.55
C PRO A 12 -6.17 -9.84 -13.58
N TYR A 13 -5.28 -8.87 -13.77
CA TYR A 13 -4.13 -8.66 -12.90
C TYR A 13 -4.49 -8.17 -11.49
N LEU A 14 -5.54 -7.35 -11.33
CA LEU A 14 -6.01 -6.96 -10.00
C LEU A 14 -6.57 -8.16 -9.23
N ARG A 15 -7.31 -9.03 -9.93
CA ARG A 15 -7.80 -10.27 -9.30
C ARG A 15 -6.70 -11.23 -8.94
N ALA A 16 -5.71 -11.39 -9.80
CA ALA A 16 -4.54 -12.21 -9.51
C ALA A 16 -3.81 -11.69 -8.26
N ALA A 17 -3.59 -10.37 -8.16
CA ALA A 17 -3.00 -9.76 -6.97
C ALA A 17 -3.85 -10.01 -5.70
N SER A 18 -5.17 -9.80 -5.76
CA SER A 18 -6.06 -10.10 -4.63
C SER A 18 -6.10 -11.59 -4.26
N ALA A 19 -6.01 -12.49 -5.25
CA ALA A 19 -5.92 -13.93 -5.00
C ALA A 19 -4.62 -14.30 -4.30
N GLY A 20 -3.48 -13.73 -4.73
CA GLY A 20 -2.18 -13.90 -4.09
C GLY A 20 -2.18 -13.43 -2.63
N ILE A 21 -2.70 -12.21 -2.37
CA ILE A 21 -2.83 -11.68 -1.01
C ILE A 21 -3.70 -12.59 -0.13
N ARG A 22 -4.85 -13.06 -0.64
CA ARG A 22 -5.72 -14.00 0.11
C ARG A 22 -5.07 -15.35 0.35
N HIS A 23 -4.27 -15.84 -0.58
CA HIS A 23 -3.53 -17.09 -0.41
C HIS A 23 -2.48 -16.92 0.70
N HIS A 24 -1.69 -15.85 0.65
CA HIS A 24 -0.69 -15.53 1.67
C HIS A 24 -1.32 -15.32 3.05
N ALA A 25 -2.40 -14.55 3.16
CA ALA A 25 -3.12 -14.35 4.42
C ALA A 25 -3.61 -15.66 5.04
N ARG A 26 -4.05 -16.63 4.22
CA ARG A 26 -4.43 -17.97 4.70
C ARG A 26 -3.23 -18.79 5.17
N ALA A 27 -2.07 -18.64 4.53
CA ALA A 27 -0.84 -19.30 4.96
C ALA A 27 -0.32 -18.79 6.32
N LEU A 28 -0.75 -17.59 6.75
CA LEU A 28 -0.45 -17.03 8.07
C LEU A 28 -1.42 -17.48 9.17
N ALA A 29 -2.52 -18.16 8.81
CA ALA A 29 -3.47 -18.64 9.80
C ALA A 29 -2.81 -19.67 10.72
N PRO A 30 -3.05 -19.63 12.05
CA PRO A 30 -2.54 -20.63 12.97
C PRO A 30 -2.95 -22.04 12.52
N SER A 31 -2.01 -22.98 12.60
CA SER A 31 -2.26 -24.40 12.42
C SER A 31 -2.07 -25.09 13.76
N ASP A 32 -2.84 -26.14 14.05
CA ASP A 32 -2.68 -26.93 15.29
C ASP A 32 -1.26 -27.51 15.45
N ALA A 33 -0.50 -27.59 14.35
CA ALA A 33 0.86 -28.11 14.31
C ALA A 33 1.96 -27.05 14.57
N ASP A 34 1.71 -25.76 14.35
CA ASP A 34 2.73 -24.72 14.46
C ASP A 34 2.16 -23.38 14.97
N PRO A 35 2.78 -22.76 15.99
CA PRO A 35 2.38 -21.43 16.44
C PRO A 35 2.59 -20.39 15.32
N PRO A 36 1.73 -19.35 15.24
CA PRO A 36 1.84 -18.33 14.20
C PRO A 36 3.20 -17.63 14.29
N LYS A 37 3.94 -17.64 13.18
CA LYS A 37 5.23 -16.96 13.09
C LYS A 37 5.00 -15.43 13.10
N PRO A 38 5.71 -14.65 13.93
CA PRO A 38 5.64 -13.20 13.87
C PRO A 38 6.08 -12.71 12.49
N GLY A 39 5.49 -11.61 12.02
CA GLY A 39 5.92 -10.95 10.79
C GLY A 39 7.37 -10.50 10.89
N ASP A 40 8.10 -10.56 9.77
CA ASP A 40 9.48 -10.10 9.68
C ASP A 40 9.60 -8.86 8.77
N ARG A 41 10.79 -8.24 8.76
CA ARG A 41 11.08 -7.06 7.93
C ARG A 41 10.85 -7.31 6.44
N LEU A 42 11.14 -8.52 5.95
CA LEU A 42 10.93 -8.87 4.54
C LEU A 42 9.45 -8.86 4.18
N HIS A 43 8.62 -9.45 5.04
CA HIS A 43 7.18 -9.46 4.88
C HIS A 43 6.62 -8.03 4.82
N LEU A 44 7.06 -7.14 5.71
CA LEU A 44 6.61 -5.75 5.71
C LEU A 44 7.09 -4.96 4.49
N ASP A 45 8.29 -5.21 3.94
CA ASP A 45 8.75 -4.59 2.69
C ASP A 45 7.87 -5.02 1.50
N VAL A 46 7.58 -6.33 1.38
CA VAL A 46 6.68 -6.84 0.32
C VAL A 46 5.27 -6.30 0.48
N LEU A 47 4.73 -6.22 1.70
CA LEU A 47 3.42 -5.63 1.93
C LEU A 47 3.40 -4.14 1.56
N HIS A 48 4.40 -3.38 1.98
CA HIS A 48 4.55 -1.97 1.64
C HIS A 48 4.68 -1.76 0.11
N ALA A 49 5.33 -2.68 -0.61
CA ALA A 49 5.35 -2.70 -2.07
C ALA A 49 3.93 -2.73 -2.68
N HIS A 50 3.08 -3.62 -2.16
CA HIS A 50 1.69 -3.72 -2.63
C HIS A 50 0.89 -2.46 -2.29
N LEU A 51 1.04 -1.94 -1.07
CA LEU A 51 0.32 -0.74 -0.62
C LEU A 51 0.69 0.49 -1.46
N THR A 52 1.98 0.68 -1.76
CA THR A 52 2.44 1.79 -2.62
C THR A 52 1.96 1.66 -4.07
N ALA A 53 1.90 0.43 -4.62
CA ALA A 53 1.31 0.19 -5.93
C ALA A 53 -0.21 0.49 -5.95
N LEU A 54 -0.93 0.12 -4.89
CA LEU A 54 -2.34 0.45 -4.71
C LEU A 54 -2.57 1.96 -4.56
N LEU A 55 -1.65 2.68 -3.88
CA LEU A 55 -1.65 4.14 -3.80
C LEU A 55 -1.66 4.76 -5.20
N GLN A 56 -0.71 4.36 -6.05
CA GLN A 56 -0.58 4.85 -7.42
C GLN A 56 -1.78 4.49 -8.30
N LEU A 57 -2.41 3.34 -8.06
CA LEU A 57 -3.64 2.95 -8.74
C LEU A 57 -4.80 3.85 -8.34
N LEU A 58 -5.02 4.07 -7.04
CA LEU A 58 -6.09 4.93 -6.53
C LEU A 58 -5.94 6.37 -6.99
N ASP A 59 -4.71 6.89 -7.01
CA ASP A 59 -4.41 8.23 -7.51
C ASP A 59 -4.85 8.40 -8.97
N ARG A 60 -4.47 7.43 -9.82
CA ARG A 60 -4.90 7.42 -11.23
C ARG A 60 -6.41 7.28 -11.36
N LEU A 61 -7.06 6.41 -10.58
CA LEU A 61 -8.50 6.26 -10.63
C LEU A 61 -9.22 7.54 -10.20
N ALA A 62 -8.73 8.23 -9.18
CA ALA A 62 -9.28 9.50 -8.72
C ALA A 62 -9.19 10.57 -9.83
N ASP A 63 -8.02 10.70 -10.47
CA ASP A 63 -7.79 11.67 -11.56
C ASP A 63 -8.74 11.46 -12.74
N HIS A 64 -9.02 10.20 -13.12
CA HIS A 64 -9.91 9.88 -14.25
C HIS A 64 -11.40 9.88 -13.87
N THR A 65 -11.73 9.56 -12.62
CA THR A 65 -13.13 9.48 -12.17
C THR A 65 -13.69 10.84 -11.79
N ARG A 66 -12.85 11.76 -11.28
CA ARG A 66 -13.32 13.05 -10.76
C ARG A 66 -13.99 13.96 -11.80
N PRO A 67 -13.48 14.12 -13.04
CA PRO A 67 -14.12 14.99 -14.03
C PRO A 67 -15.57 14.57 -14.38
N PRO A 68 -15.86 13.29 -14.71
CA PRO A 68 -17.25 12.87 -14.98
C PRO A 68 -18.06 12.63 -13.70
N HIS A 69 -17.41 12.26 -12.59
CA HIS A 69 -18.08 11.89 -11.33
C HIS A 69 -17.40 12.53 -10.10
N PRO A 70 -17.64 13.83 -9.83
CA PRO A 70 -16.93 14.57 -8.79
C PRO A 70 -17.06 14.01 -7.38
N VAL A 71 -18.24 13.48 -7.01
CA VAL A 71 -18.48 12.87 -5.69
C VAL A 71 -17.67 11.58 -5.54
N ALA A 72 -17.69 10.71 -6.55
CA ALA A 72 -16.91 9.47 -6.54
C ALA A 72 -15.39 9.77 -6.51
N GLY A 73 -14.93 10.74 -7.29
CA GLY A 73 -13.54 11.20 -7.27
C GLY A 73 -13.09 11.70 -5.89
N ARG A 74 -13.95 12.40 -5.14
CA ARG A 74 -13.66 12.80 -3.74
C ARG A 74 -13.53 11.59 -2.81
N HIS A 75 -14.43 10.61 -2.93
CA HIS A 75 -14.30 9.38 -2.13
C HIS A 75 -13.01 8.61 -2.44
N LEU A 76 -12.58 8.58 -3.70
CA LEU A 76 -11.30 7.99 -4.09
C LEU A 76 -10.10 8.76 -3.52
N ALA A 77 -10.15 10.11 -3.50
CA ALA A 77 -9.12 10.92 -2.85
C ALA A 77 -9.04 10.68 -1.33
N THR A 78 -10.19 10.58 -0.65
CA THR A 78 -10.25 10.16 0.77
C THR A 78 -9.68 8.76 0.98
N ALA A 79 -10.01 7.80 0.12
CA ALA A 79 -9.47 6.44 0.20
C ALA A 79 -7.94 6.42 0.02
N HIS A 80 -7.42 7.21 -0.93
CA HIS A 80 -5.98 7.38 -1.15
C HIS A 80 -5.27 7.95 0.09
N ALA A 81 -5.85 8.96 0.73
CA ALA A 81 -5.30 9.54 1.96
C ALA A 81 -5.26 8.54 3.13
N ARG A 82 -6.34 7.76 3.32
CA ARG A 82 -6.40 6.70 4.34
C ARG A 82 -5.44 5.56 4.06
N LEU A 83 -5.28 5.16 2.79
CA LEU A 83 -4.32 4.14 2.41
C LEU A 83 -2.88 4.61 2.67
N TRP A 84 -2.58 5.89 2.49
CA TRP A 84 -1.28 6.45 2.84
C TRP A 84 -1.00 6.37 4.34
N GLN A 85 -1.99 6.63 5.19
CA GLN A 85 -1.85 6.45 6.65
C GLN A 85 -1.49 5.00 6.98
N ALA A 86 -2.26 4.02 6.45
CA ALA A 86 -1.94 2.60 6.65
C ALA A 86 -0.55 2.22 6.13
N THR A 87 -0.14 2.74 4.97
CA THR A 87 1.20 2.52 4.39
C THR A 87 2.30 3.08 5.29
N SER A 88 2.05 4.24 5.91
CA SER A 88 2.99 4.89 6.83
C SER A 88 3.15 4.09 8.14
N GLU A 89 2.06 3.56 8.68
CA GLU A 89 2.11 2.69 9.86
C GLU A 89 2.84 1.36 9.58
N VAL A 90 2.65 0.77 8.39
CA VAL A 90 3.42 -0.42 7.97
C VAL A 90 4.92 -0.12 7.89
N HIS A 91 5.29 1.05 7.36
CA HIS A 91 6.68 1.50 7.34
C HIS A 91 7.24 1.76 8.74
N ALA A 92 6.45 2.34 9.65
CA ALA A 92 6.85 2.50 11.04
C ALA A 92 7.06 1.14 11.73
N ALA A 93 6.16 0.19 11.53
CA ALA A 93 6.27 -1.17 12.06
C ALA A 93 7.54 -1.89 11.56
N PHE A 94 7.94 -1.68 10.30
CA PHE A 94 9.19 -2.22 9.76
C PHE A 94 10.41 -1.80 10.59
N HIS A 95 10.46 -0.56 11.05
CA HIS A 95 11.55 -0.05 11.89
C HIS A 95 11.54 -0.61 13.31
N LEU A 96 10.38 -1.07 13.80
CA LEU A 96 10.24 -1.64 15.14
C LEU A 96 10.59 -3.13 15.21
N LEU A 97 10.61 -3.83 14.07
CA LEU A 97 11.01 -5.23 14.01
C LEU A 97 12.54 -5.38 13.99
N PRO A 98 13.10 -6.45 14.57
CA PRO A 98 14.53 -6.76 14.47
C PRO A 98 14.92 -7.04 13.02
N GLY A 99 16.14 -6.68 12.62
CA GLY A 99 16.69 -7.04 11.32
C GLY A 99 17.22 -8.48 11.32
N THR A 100 17.80 -8.88 10.19
CA THR A 100 18.62 -10.10 10.18
C THR A 100 19.94 -9.80 10.90
N PRO A 101 20.61 -10.77 11.56
CA PRO A 101 21.84 -10.52 12.32
C PRO A 101 22.96 -9.82 11.51
N GLN A 102 23.00 -10.08 10.20
CA GLN A 102 23.95 -9.45 9.28
C GLN A 102 23.53 -8.03 8.87
N ALA A 103 22.24 -7.71 8.86
CA ALA A 103 21.73 -6.36 8.64
C ALA A 103 21.77 -5.50 9.92
N ASP A 104 21.57 -6.09 11.10
CA ASP A 104 21.58 -5.35 12.38
C ASP A 104 22.98 -4.84 12.75
N ALA A 105 24.04 -5.49 12.27
CA ALA A 105 25.42 -5.00 12.42
C ALA A 105 25.71 -3.73 11.58
N GLU A 106 24.91 -3.43 10.55
CA GLU A 106 25.15 -2.32 9.61
C GLU A 106 24.00 -1.29 9.52
N THR A 107 22.76 -1.62 9.90
CA THR A 107 21.55 -0.90 9.45
C THR A 107 20.35 -0.91 10.43
N SER A 108 20.56 -0.62 11.72
CA SER A 108 19.42 -0.28 12.60
C SER A 108 18.70 1.00 12.14
N ALA A 109 19.43 1.92 11.50
CA ALA A 109 18.90 3.12 10.87
C ALA A 109 18.79 2.95 9.35
N CYS A 110 17.69 3.43 8.76
CA CYS A 110 17.58 3.50 7.31
C CYS A 110 18.37 4.70 6.77
N HIS A 111 19.32 4.41 5.90
CA HIS A 111 20.24 5.36 5.27
C HIS A 111 19.88 5.51 3.78
N PRO A 112 18.88 6.32 3.41
CA PRO A 112 18.44 6.47 2.01
C PRO A 112 19.55 6.97 1.07
N GLU A 113 20.58 7.60 1.61
CA GLU A 113 21.80 8.07 0.92
C GLU A 113 22.77 6.95 0.52
N ARG A 114 22.65 5.75 1.11
CA ARG A 114 23.49 4.59 0.80
C ARG A 114 22.78 3.71 -0.23
N LEU A 115 23.01 3.95 -1.52
CA LEU A 115 22.59 3.00 -2.56
C LEU A 115 23.49 1.76 -2.53
N PRO A 116 22.95 0.53 -2.43
CA PRO A 116 23.76 -0.67 -2.62
C PRO A 116 23.99 -0.94 -4.11
N GLU A 117 25.23 -1.20 -4.51
CA GLU A 117 25.63 -1.62 -5.88
C GLU A 117 25.20 -3.08 -6.24
N GLY A 118 24.12 -3.61 -5.65
CA GLY A 118 23.71 -5.02 -5.78
C GLY A 118 22.23 -5.27 -5.47
N PRO A 119 21.71 -6.47 -5.76
CA PRO A 119 20.27 -6.73 -5.96
C PRO A 119 19.43 -6.43 -4.70
N PRO A 120 18.16 -6.01 -4.89
CA PRO A 120 17.47 -5.18 -3.92
C PRO A 120 16.76 -6.06 -2.90
N VAL A 121 16.99 -5.84 -1.62
CA VAL A 121 16.01 -6.28 -0.62
C VAL A 121 15.98 -5.23 0.47
N LEU A 122 14.78 -4.68 0.74
CA LEU A 122 14.48 -3.61 1.69
C LEU A 122 14.62 -2.17 1.16
N THR A 123 14.10 -1.90 -0.06
CA THR A 123 13.94 -0.52 -0.59
C THR A 123 12.76 0.24 0.03
N ILE A 124 12.21 -0.27 1.14
CA ILE A 124 10.98 0.22 1.76
C ILE A 124 11.04 1.73 2.04
N CYS A 125 12.15 2.27 2.54
CA CYS A 125 12.27 3.70 2.86
C CYS A 125 12.30 4.57 1.61
N GLN A 126 13.06 4.19 0.58
CA GLN A 126 13.11 4.93 -0.68
C GLN A 126 11.73 4.97 -1.34
N ARG A 127 11.06 3.81 -1.34
CA ARG A 127 9.68 3.68 -1.83
C ARG A 127 8.71 4.55 -1.03
N HIS A 128 8.88 4.58 0.31
CA HIS A 128 8.07 5.38 1.21
C HIS A 128 8.24 6.88 0.95
N LEU A 129 9.48 7.35 0.82
CA LEU A 129 9.80 8.75 0.50
C LEU A 129 9.18 9.16 -0.85
N ALA A 130 9.37 8.35 -1.89
CA ALA A 130 8.83 8.61 -3.22
C ALA A 130 7.29 8.70 -3.20
N ALA A 131 6.62 7.76 -2.55
CA ALA A 131 5.17 7.77 -2.39
C ALA A 131 4.68 8.98 -1.58
N GLY A 132 5.37 9.31 -0.48
CA GLY A 132 5.05 10.46 0.36
C GLY A 132 5.13 11.80 -0.38
N HIS A 133 6.08 11.96 -1.32
CA HIS A 133 6.14 13.15 -2.18
C HIS A 133 4.94 13.30 -3.11
N VAL A 134 4.40 12.19 -3.63
CA VAL A 134 3.18 12.22 -4.46
C VAL A 134 1.97 12.60 -3.60
N VAL A 135 1.81 11.95 -2.44
CA VAL A 135 0.68 12.19 -1.53
C VAL A 135 0.64 13.64 -1.04
N ARG A 136 1.77 14.19 -0.60
CA ARG A 136 1.85 15.57 -0.08
C ARG A 136 1.44 16.62 -1.11
N ARG A 137 1.65 16.37 -2.40
CA ARG A 137 1.26 17.32 -3.46
C ARG A 137 -0.24 17.31 -3.76
N LYS A 138 -0.91 16.21 -3.50
CA LYS A 138 -2.30 15.99 -3.94
C LYS A 138 -3.33 15.96 -2.80
N THR A 139 -2.88 15.70 -1.58
CA THR A 139 -3.77 15.53 -0.42
C THR A 139 -3.97 16.85 0.30
N THR A 140 -5.22 17.19 0.56
CA THR A 140 -5.65 18.35 1.33
C THR A 140 -6.26 17.91 2.66
N PRO A 141 -6.32 18.78 3.69
CA PRO A 141 -7.01 18.46 4.94
C PRO A 141 -8.48 18.05 4.76
N THR A 142 -9.12 18.49 3.68
CA THR A 142 -10.51 18.13 3.34
C THR A 142 -10.66 16.64 3.02
N ASP A 143 -9.62 15.99 2.49
CA ASP A 143 -9.65 14.56 2.14
C ASP A 143 -9.70 13.65 3.37
N LEU A 144 -9.35 14.17 4.55
CA LEU A 144 -9.41 13.45 5.83
C LEU A 144 -10.67 13.76 6.66
N ARG A 145 -11.47 14.75 6.26
CA ARG A 145 -12.70 15.11 6.98
C ARG A 145 -13.88 14.27 6.51
N PRO A 146 -14.76 13.79 7.42
CA PRO A 146 -16.02 13.20 6.99
C PRO A 146 -16.81 14.25 6.21
N HIS A 147 -17.20 13.91 4.98
CA HIS A 147 -18.10 14.73 4.18
C HIS A 147 -19.52 14.56 4.74
N THR A 148 -19.85 15.30 5.80
CA THR A 148 -21.20 15.38 6.32
C THR A 148 -22.05 16.24 5.38
N THR A 149 -22.87 15.61 4.55
CA THR A 149 -24.00 16.26 3.85
C THR A 149 -25.31 16.03 4.62
N ALA A 150 -25.27 16.02 5.94
CA ALA A 150 -26.48 16.04 6.75
C ALA A 150 -26.86 17.50 6.97
N CYS A 151 -27.89 17.98 6.26
CA CYS A 151 -28.67 19.11 6.73
C CYS A 151 -29.31 18.66 8.05
N VAL A 152 -28.79 19.14 9.17
CA VAL A 152 -29.50 19.03 10.45
C VAL A 152 -30.77 19.85 10.28
N ARG A 153 -31.92 19.17 10.34
CA ARG A 153 -33.24 19.76 10.22
C ARG A 153 -33.67 20.35 11.56
#